data_AF-A0A090C2N2-F1
#
_entry.id   AF-A0A090C2N2-F1
#
_cell.length_a   1.000
_cell.length_b   1.000
_cell.length_c   1.000
_cell.angle_alpha   90.00
_cell.angle_beta   90.00
_cell.angle_gamma   90.00
#
_symmetry.space_group_name_H-M   'P 1'
#
loop_
_entity.id
_entity.type
_entity.pdbx_description
1 polymer ?
#
loop_
_entity_poly.entity_id
_entity_poly.type
_entity_poly.pdbx_seq_one_letter_code
_entity_poly.pdbx_strand_id
1 'polypeptide(L)'
;MLVVFLELFYREWWIQVLVCILLAKIIADLLSVYFKKPLKSLVIPFTAIVYFTFIFTPLPSVVQQELKKDLVFLKFNKVKTNGMINRIIYICDDKSQGGYIKGFQYEEIKDAYLRDIDRHSEKDGAYLSPVKNAEADPIYKDSQDLCEAAWMLNKYKADHQIFPE
;
A
#
# COMPACT_ATOMS: atom_id res chain seq x y z
N MET A 1 -13.25 8.64 5.16
CA MET A 1 -12.35 9.40 6.07
C MET A 1 -11.22 8.53 6.61
N LEU A 2 -11.52 7.38 7.23
CA LEU A 2 -10.48 6.45 7.74
C LEU A 2 -9.54 5.93 6.64
N VAL A 3 -10.08 5.51 5.49
CA VAL A 3 -9.29 4.99 4.36
C VAL A 3 -8.29 6.04 3.88
N VAL A 4 -8.78 7.24 3.54
CA VAL A 4 -7.96 8.38 3.12
C VAL A 4 -6.87 8.72 4.14
N PHE A 5 -7.21 8.69 5.43
CA PHE A 5 -6.21 8.90 6.49
C PHE A 5 -5.13 7.82 6.50
N LEU A 6 -5.51 6.54 6.37
CA LEU A 6 -4.54 5.44 6.33
C LEU A 6 -3.65 5.51 5.08
N GLU A 7 -4.21 5.82 3.92
CA GLU A 7 -3.42 6.03 2.70
C GLU A 7 -2.43 7.18 2.88
N LEU A 8 -2.88 8.30 3.44
CA LEU A 8 -2.04 9.46 3.71
C LEU A 8 -0.95 9.12 4.76
N PHE A 9 -1.31 8.38 5.81
CA PHE A 9 -0.37 7.89 6.81
C PHE A 9 0.70 7.03 6.15
N TYR A 10 0.36 5.97 5.40
CA TYR A 10 1.36 5.09 4.80
C TYR A 10 2.15 5.73 3.66
N ARG A 11 1.65 6.82 3.05
CA ARG A 11 2.35 7.57 2.01
C ARG A 11 3.34 8.59 2.56
N GLU A 12 2.95 9.34 3.58
CA GLU A 12 3.70 10.51 4.05
C GLU A 12 4.48 10.19 5.33
N TRP A 13 5.81 10.08 5.21
CA TRP A 13 6.68 9.71 6.35
C TRP A 13 6.54 10.67 7.55
N TRP A 14 6.33 11.97 7.31
CA TRP A 14 6.20 12.96 8.37
C TRP A 14 4.88 12.82 9.14
N ILE A 15 3.79 12.42 8.47
CA ILE A 15 2.50 12.12 9.11
C ILE A 15 2.63 10.87 9.98
N GLN A 16 3.30 9.84 9.45
CA GLN A 16 3.64 8.65 10.22
C GLN A 16 4.33 9.00 11.53
N VAL A 17 5.39 9.80 11.47
CA VAL A 17 6.17 10.21 12.65
C VAL A 17 5.28 10.99 13.63
N LEU A 18 4.49 11.95 13.17
CA LEU A 18 3.59 12.72 14.04
C LEU A 18 2.57 11.84 14.77
N VAL A 19 1.94 10.91 14.07
CA VAL A 19 0.98 9.96 14.65
C VAL A 19 1.68 9.03 15.65
N CYS A 20 2.88 8.55 15.34
CA CYS A 20 3.67 7.72 16.25
C CYS A 20 4.04 8.47 17.54
N ILE A 21 4.37 9.76 17.47
CA ILE A 21 4.63 10.59 18.66
C ILE A 21 3.38 10.71 19.53
N LEU A 22 2.22 10.95 18.93
CA LEU A 22 0.95 11.04 19.66
C LEU A 22 0.60 9.71 20.36
N LEU A 23 0.76 8.59 19.65
CA LEU A 23 0.55 7.26 20.22
C LEU A 23 1.54 6.95 21.34
N ALA A 24 2.82 7.26 21.14
CA ALA A 24 3.86 7.08 22.15
C ALA A 24 3.59 7.91 23.41
N LYS A 25 3.05 9.12 23.26
CA LYS A 25 2.60 9.95 24.39
C LYS A 25 1.45 9.30 25.15
N ILE A 26 0.43 8.81 24.46
CA ILE A 26 -0.71 8.11 25.08
C ILE A 26 -0.21 6.88 25.86
N ILE A 27 0.69 6.09 25.26
CA ILE A 27 1.29 4.91 25.91
C ILE A 27 2.08 5.33 27.16
N ALA A 28 2.93 6.35 27.06
CA ALA A 28 3.73 6.85 28.18
C ALA A 28 2.84 7.38 29.31
N ASP A 29 1.76 8.09 29.00
CA ASP A 29 0.81 8.62 29.98
C ASP A 29 0.05 7.48 30.68
N LEU A 30 -0.43 6.47 29.94
CA LEU A 30 -1.08 5.28 30.50
C LEU A 30 -0.15 4.49 31.44
N LEU A 31 1.10 4.27 31.01
CA LEU A 31 2.10 3.60 31.84
C LEU A 31 2.46 4.45 33.06
N SER A 32 2.46 5.77 32.94
CA SER A 32 2.72 6.67 34.07
C SER A 32 1.65 6.55 35.15
N VAL A 33 0.38 6.39 34.76
CA VAL A 33 -0.73 6.11 35.69
C VAL A 33 -0.54 4.75 36.36
N TYR A 34 -0.20 3.72 35.59
CA TYR A 34 -0.01 2.36 36.10
C TYR A 34 1.15 2.26 37.09
N PHE A 35 2.31 2.81 36.76
CA PHE A 35 3.51 2.79 37.59
C PHE A 35 3.57 3.93 38.63
N LYS A 36 2.59 4.83 38.62
CA LYS A 36 2.52 6.03 39.50
C LYS A 36 3.79 6.90 39.43
N LYS A 37 4.44 6.95 38.27
CA LYS A 37 5.69 7.71 38.03
C LYS A 37 5.63 8.40 36.67
N PRO A 38 6.18 9.61 36.51
CA PRO A 38 6.21 10.27 35.22
C PRO A 38 7.20 9.57 34.28
N LEU A 39 6.70 9.00 33.18
CA LEU A 39 7.50 8.30 32.17
C LEU A 39 7.65 9.12 30.87
N LYS A 40 7.60 10.44 30.95
CA LYS A 40 7.68 11.35 29.80
C LYS A 40 8.96 11.16 28.96
N SER A 41 10.07 10.75 29.57
CA SER A 41 11.32 10.46 28.86
C SER A 41 11.21 9.25 27.92
N LEU A 42 10.22 8.36 28.13
CA LEU A 42 10.01 7.18 27.29
C LEU A 42 9.24 7.48 26.00
N VAL A 43 8.74 8.71 25.80
CA VAL A 43 8.02 9.06 24.57
C VAL A 43 8.90 8.91 23.34
N ILE A 44 10.18 9.28 23.41
CA ILE A 44 11.13 9.16 22.29
C ILE A 44 11.37 7.69 21.92
N PRO A 45 11.80 6.79 22.84
CA PRO A 45 12.00 5.39 22.50
C PRO A 45 10.69 4.69 22.09
N PHE A 46 9.55 5.03 22.70
CA PHE A 46 8.26 4.50 22.26
C PHE A 46 7.87 4.98 20.87
N THR A 47 8.19 6.22 20.49
CA THR A 47 7.95 6.71 19.13
C THR A 47 8.68 5.84 18.12
N ALA A 48 9.96 5.54 18.37
CA ALA A 48 10.74 4.66 17.50
C ALA A 48 10.14 3.25 17.42
N ILE A 49 9.77 2.66 18.56
CA ILE A 49 9.16 1.32 18.61
C ILE A 49 7.84 1.28 17.83
N VAL A 50 6.96 2.26 18.06
CA VAL A 50 5.67 2.36 17.37
C VAL A 50 5.86 2.57 15.88
N TYR A 51 6.77 3.46 15.48
CA TYR A 51 7.12 3.70 14.08
C TYR A 51 7.62 2.43 13.38
N PHE A 52 8.62 1.75 13.98
CA PHE A 52 9.16 0.51 13.43
C PHE A 52 8.11 -0.60 13.35
N THR A 53 7.18 -0.65 14.31
CA THR A 53 6.05 -1.58 14.26
C THR A 53 5.23 -1.33 13.01
N PHE A 54 4.75 -0.09 12.77
CA PHE A 54 3.92 0.21 11.60
C PHE A 54 4.60 -0.05 10.27
N ILE A 55 5.89 0.30 10.15
CA ILE A 55 6.57 0.15 8.86
C ILE A 55 6.92 -1.31 8.54
N PHE A 56 7.20 -2.14 9.55
CA PHE A 56 7.58 -3.55 9.34
C PHE A 56 6.42 -4.53 9.45
N THR A 57 5.28 -4.14 10.00
CA THR A 57 4.07 -4.97 10.00
C THR A 57 3.46 -5.09 8.60
N PRO A 58 2.69 -6.17 8.33
CA PRO A 58 1.88 -6.26 7.13
C PRO A 58 0.96 -5.04 6.98
N LEU A 59 0.84 -4.56 5.75
CA LEU A 59 -0.05 -3.47 5.40
C LEU A 59 -1.49 -3.84 5.78
N PRO A 60 -2.28 -2.95 6.42
CA PRO A 60 -3.66 -3.25 6.79
C PRO A 60 -4.51 -3.63 5.57
N SER A 61 -5.45 -4.56 5.76
CA SER A 61 -6.32 -5.07 4.68
C SER A 61 -7.07 -3.97 3.93
N VAL A 62 -7.51 -2.93 4.63
CA VAL A 62 -8.20 -1.77 4.04
C VAL A 62 -7.32 -1.06 3.00
N VAL A 63 -6.03 -0.90 3.29
CA VAL A 63 -5.09 -0.24 2.38
C VAL A 63 -4.71 -1.16 1.21
N GLN A 64 -4.61 -2.48 1.48
CA GLN A 64 -4.44 -3.46 0.41
C GLN A 64 -5.62 -3.48 -0.58
N GLN A 65 -6.86 -3.31 -0.08
CA GLN A 65 -8.05 -3.23 -0.93
C GLN A 65 -8.01 -2.02 -1.88
N GLU A 66 -7.52 -0.86 -1.43
CA GLU A 66 -7.36 0.30 -2.32
C GLU A 66 -6.33 0.04 -3.41
N LEU A 67 -5.20 -0.59 -3.08
CA LEU A 67 -4.22 -1.03 -4.10
C LEU A 67 -4.78 -2.07 -5.07
N LYS A 68 -5.71 -2.94 -4.63
CA LYS A 68 -6.44 -3.84 -5.54
C LYS A 68 -7.33 -3.06 -6.51
N LYS A 69 -7.97 -1.97 -6.08
CA LYS A 69 -8.76 -1.11 -6.96
C LYS A 69 -7.86 -0.44 -8.01
N ASP A 70 -6.67 -0.01 -7.63
CA ASP A 70 -5.68 0.52 -8.57
C ASP A 70 -5.27 -0.52 -9.62
N LEU A 71 -5.06 -1.78 -9.24
CA LEU A 71 -4.78 -2.87 -10.20
C LEU A 71 -5.95 -3.06 -11.19
N VAL A 72 -7.20 -3.05 -10.71
CA VAL A 72 -8.37 -3.12 -11.58
C VAL A 72 -8.47 -1.89 -12.48
N PHE A 73 -8.09 -0.71 -12.00
CA PHE A 73 -8.02 0.51 -12.79
C PHE A 73 -7.02 0.38 -13.94
N LEU A 74 -5.81 -0.14 -13.67
CA LEU A 74 -4.81 -0.41 -14.71
C LEU A 74 -5.34 -1.40 -15.75
N LYS A 75 -6.03 -2.46 -15.32
CA LYS A 75 -6.68 -3.44 -16.20
C LYS A 75 -7.72 -2.79 -17.10
N PHE A 76 -8.65 -2.05 -16.50
CA PHE A 76 -9.79 -1.44 -17.20
C PHE A 76 -9.33 -0.44 -18.27
N ASN A 77 -8.32 0.37 -17.92
CA ASN A 77 -7.73 1.35 -18.84
C ASN A 77 -6.68 0.73 -19.78
N LYS A 78 -6.48 -0.59 -19.74
CA LYS A 78 -5.51 -1.31 -20.58
C LYS A 78 -4.10 -0.71 -20.51
N VAL A 79 -3.71 -0.26 -19.32
CA VAL A 79 -2.37 0.31 -19.10
C VAL A 79 -1.32 -0.74 -19.40
N LYS A 80 -0.46 -0.45 -20.36
CA LYS A 80 0.53 -1.40 -20.90
C LYS A 80 1.72 -1.64 -19.99
N THR A 81 2.04 -0.68 -19.12
CA THR A 81 3.20 -0.76 -18.23
C THR A 81 2.89 -1.66 -17.03
N ASN A 82 3.95 -2.25 -16.45
CA ASN A 82 3.87 -3.26 -15.38
C ASN A 82 4.62 -2.82 -14.12
N GLY A 83 4.88 -1.53 -13.93
CA GLY A 83 5.66 -1.03 -12.81
C GLY A 83 5.07 -1.44 -11.46
N MET A 84 3.79 -1.17 -11.24
CA MET A 84 3.08 -1.53 -10.00
C MET A 84 3.01 -3.04 -9.81
N ILE A 85 2.64 -3.78 -10.86
CA ILE A 85 2.47 -5.25 -10.82
C ILE A 85 3.79 -5.93 -10.45
N ASN A 86 4.88 -5.58 -11.14
CA ASN A 86 6.20 -6.16 -10.91
C ASN A 86 6.72 -5.82 -9.51
N ARG A 87 6.46 -4.60 -9.02
CA ARG A 87 6.84 -4.20 -7.68
C ARG A 87 6.16 -5.07 -6.63
N ILE A 88 4.85 -5.27 -6.76
CA ILE A 88 4.09 -6.12 -5.84
C ILE A 88 4.59 -7.56 -5.90
N ILE A 89 4.69 -8.16 -7.09
CA ILE A 89 5.12 -9.55 -7.25
C ILE A 89 6.52 -9.76 -6.66
N TYR A 90 7.47 -8.86 -6.93
CA TYR A 90 8.82 -8.97 -6.40
C TYR A 90 8.84 -8.99 -4.87
N ILE A 91 8.04 -8.13 -4.23
CA ILE A 91 7.91 -8.10 -2.77
C ILE A 91 7.31 -9.41 -2.24
N CYS A 92 6.28 -9.92 -2.90
CA CYS A 92 5.55 -11.11 -2.47
C CYS A 92 6.36 -12.41 -2.68
N ASP A 93 7.19 -12.48 -3.72
CA ASP A 93 8.05 -13.63 -4.01
C ASP A 93 9.31 -13.68 -3.12
N ASP A 94 9.70 -12.55 -2.53
CA ASP A 94 10.85 -12.48 -1.63
C ASP A 94 10.56 -13.17 -0.30
N LYS A 95 10.99 -14.44 -0.21
CA LYS A 95 10.89 -15.27 1.00
C LYS A 95 11.57 -14.66 2.21
N SER A 96 12.58 -13.80 2.02
CA SER A 96 13.23 -13.10 3.13
C SER A 96 12.35 -12.02 3.77
N GLN A 97 11.31 -11.57 3.06
CA GLN A 97 10.39 -10.54 3.51
C GLN A 97 9.06 -11.08 4.06
N GLY A 98 8.87 -12.41 4.03
CA GLY A 98 7.74 -13.08 4.64
C GLY A 98 6.53 -13.26 3.72
N GLY A 99 6.63 -12.90 2.45
CA GLY A 99 5.56 -13.10 1.45
C GLY A 99 4.36 -12.18 1.60
N TYR A 100 4.51 -11.03 2.28
CA TYR A 100 3.47 -10.02 2.43
C TYR A 100 4.05 -8.61 2.28
N ILE A 101 3.18 -7.66 1.94
CA ILE A 101 3.57 -6.26 1.74
C ILE A 101 3.59 -5.55 3.07
N LYS A 102 4.71 -4.90 3.38
CA LYS A 102 4.95 -4.15 4.61
C LYS A 102 4.56 -2.68 4.46
N GLY A 103 4.34 -2.01 5.60
CA GLY A 103 3.98 -0.59 5.64
C GLY A 103 4.94 0.31 4.83
N PHE A 104 6.25 0.13 4.96
CA PHE A 104 7.23 0.96 4.25
C PHE A 104 7.20 0.81 2.71
N GLN A 105 6.58 -0.26 2.20
CA GLN A 105 6.55 -0.55 0.77
C GLN A 105 5.36 0.12 0.06
N TYR A 106 4.41 0.65 0.83
CA TYR A 106 3.20 1.25 0.29
C TYR A 106 3.48 2.43 -0.64
N GLU A 107 4.32 3.38 -0.20
CA GLU A 107 4.69 4.56 -0.97
C GLU A 107 5.27 4.16 -2.33
N GLU A 108 6.20 3.21 -2.33
CA GLU A 108 6.84 2.77 -3.55
C GLU A 108 5.90 2.07 -4.54
N ILE A 109 4.94 1.29 -4.03
CA ILE A 109 3.90 0.66 -4.86
C ILE A 109 3.01 1.75 -5.49
N LYS A 110 2.57 2.75 -4.70
CA LYS A 110 1.77 3.86 -5.20
C LYS A 110 2.52 4.72 -6.21
N ASP A 111 3.81 4.97 -6.00
CA ASP A 111 4.62 5.70 -6.96
C ASP A 111 4.80 4.94 -8.28
N ALA A 112 4.93 3.61 -8.21
CA ALA A 112 4.97 2.77 -9.41
C ALA A 112 3.66 2.83 -10.19
N TYR A 113 2.52 2.84 -9.49
CA TYR A 113 1.19 3.04 -10.09
C TYR A 113 1.05 4.39 -10.79
N LEU A 114 1.46 5.48 -10.13
CA LEU A 114 1.40 6.83 -10.72
C LEU A 114 2.27 6.93 -11.98
N ARG A 115 3.49 6.37 -11.93
CA ARG A 115 4.36 6.31 -13.12
C ARG A 115 3.77 5.49 -14.27
N ASP A 116 3.07 4.40 -13.95
CA ASP A 116 2.39 3.59 -14.96
C ASP A 116 1.29 4.39 -15.68
N ILE A 117 0.51 5.16 -14.91
CA ILE A 117 -0.52 6.06 -15.42
C ILE A 117 0.08 7.17 -16.28
N ASP A 118 1.08 7.88 -15.76
CA ASP A 118 1.69 9.03 -16.45
C ASP A 118 2.27 8.58 -17.79
N ARG A 119 3.02 7.47 -17.79
CA ARG A 119 3.61 6.93 -19.02
C ARG A 119 2.56 6.46 -20.02
N HIS A 120 1.43 5.91 -19.56
CA HIS A 120 0.34 5.54 -20.46
C HIS A 120 -0.32 6.77 -21.08
N SER A 121 -0.59 7.81 -20.29
CA SER A 121 -1.13 9.08 -20.76
C SER A 121 -0.21 9.72 -21.82
N GLU A 122 1.10 9.78 -21.54
CA GLU A 122 2.10 10.35 -22.45
C GLU A 122 2.22 9.59 -23.77
N LYS A 123 2.20 8.25 -23.74
CA LYS A 123 2.46 7.42 -24.93
C LYS A 123 1.21 7.16 -25.78
N ASP A 124 0.08 6.90 -25.13
CA ASP A 124 -1.13 6.45 -25.81
C ASP A 124 -2.15 7.61 -25.96
N GLY A 125 -1.90 8.79 -25.36
CA GLY A 125 -2.80 9.96 -25.41
C GLY A 125 -4.21 9.66 -24.87
N ALA A 126 -4.33 8.59 -24.08
CA ALA A 126 -5.60 7.96 -23.77
C ALA A 126 -6.25 8.61 -22.54
N TYR A 127 -7.53 8.95 -22.68
CA TYR A 127 -8.34 9.42 -21.56
C TYR A 127 -8.59 8.27 -20.57
N LEU A 128 -8.13 8.43 -19.34
CA LEU A 128 -8.36 7.48 -18.27
C LEU A 128 -9.82 7.55 -17.81
N SER A 129 -10.51 6.43 -17.95
CA SER A 129 -11.91 6.32 -17.58
C SER A 129 -12.03 5.86 -16.12
N PRO A 130 -12.91 6.49 -15.33
CA PRO A 130 -13.15 6.07 -13.96
C PRO A 130 -13.81 4.68 -13.96
N VAL A 131 -13.36 3.80 -13.06
CA VAL A 131 -13.93 2.46 -12.89
C VAL A 131 -15.17 2.56 -12.01
N LYS A 132 -16.35 2.28 -12.58
CA LYS A 132 -17.62 2.43 -11.86
C LYS A 132 -17.92 1.31 -10.86
N ASN A 133 -17.29 0.14 -10.97
CA ASN A 133 -17.49 -1.02 -10.08
C ASN A 133 -16.22 -1.90 -10.01
N ALA A 134 -15.12 -1.38 -9.47
CA ALA A 134 -13.86 -2.14 -9.38
C ALA A 134 -14.03 -3.44 -8.58
N GLU A 135 -14.93 -3.41 -7.59
CA GLU A 135 -15.15 -4.49 -6.64
C GLU A 135 -15.83 -5.73 -7.25
N ALA A 136 -16.42 -5.59 -8.44
CA ALA A 136 -17.02 -6.69 -9.17
C ALA A 136 -16.01 -7.42 -10.08
N ASP A 137 -14.83 -6.84 -10.34
CA ASP A 137 -13.82 -7.47 -11.18
C ASP A 137 -13.21 -8.68 -10.46
N PRO A 138 -13.02 -9.84 -11.13
CA PRO A 138 -12.41 -11.02 -10.51
C PRO A 138 -11.06 -10.75 -9.83
N ILE A 139 -10.25 -9.84 -10.36
CA ILE A 139 -8.96 -9.46 -9.76
C ILE A 139 -9.16 -8.85 -8.38
N TYR A 140 -10.26 -8.13 -8.14
CA TYR A 140 -10.59 -7.60 -6.82
C TYR A 140 -11.38 -8.59 -5.98
N LYS A 141 -12.43 -9.19 -6.56
CA LYS A 141 -13.42 -9.98 -5.83
C LYS A 141 -12.86 -11.32 -5.38
N ASP A 142 -12.12 -12.00 -6.24
CA ASP A 142 -11.77 -13.40 -6.06
C ASP A 142 -10.36 -13.57 -5.45
N SER A 143 -9.51 -12.55 -5.53
CA SER A 143 -8.20 -12.56 -4.88
C SER A 143 -8.32 -12.39 -3.35
N GLN A 144 -7.60 -13.24 -2.62
CA GLN A 144 -7.54 -13.20 -1.15
C GLN A 144 -6.81 -11.95 -0.65
N ASP A 145 -5.71 -11.60 -1.31
CA ASP A 145 -4.85 -10.47 -0.95
C ASP A 145 -4.33 -9.71 -2.18
N LEU A 146 -3.52 -8.69 -1.91
CA LEU A 146 -2.91 -7.86 -2.95
C LEU A 146 -1.87 -8.61 -3.80
N CYS A 147 -1.16 -9.59 -3.22
CA CYS A 147 -0.18 -10.40 -3.95
C CYS A 147 -0.87 -11.27 -5.00
N GLU A 148 -1.95 -11.96 -4.61
CA GLU A 148 -2.75 -12.77 -5.53
C GLU A 148 -3.40 -11.90 -6.62
N ALA A 149 -3.93 -10.72 -6.26
CA ALA A 149 -4.49 -9.78 -7.23
C ALA A 149 -3.45 -9.35 -8.30
N ALA A 150 -2.21 -9.08 -7.89
CA ALA A 150 -1.14 -8.72 -8.81
C ALA A 150 -0.78 -9.88 -9.75
N TRP A 151 -0.69 -11.10 -9.22
CA TRP A 151 -0.48 -12.30 -10.03
C TRP A 151 -1.62 -12.56 -11.03
N MET A 152 -2.88 -12.40 -10.60
CA MET A 152 -4.04 -12.51 -11.48
C MET A 152 -3.98 -11.48 -12.62
N LEU A 153 -3.60 -10.23 -12.33
CA LEU A 153 -3.45 -9.20 -13.37
C LEU A 153 -2.29 -9.50 -14.32
N ASN A 154 -1.16 -9.94 -13.78
CA ASN A 154 0.00 -10.32 -14.59
C ASN A 154 -0.37 -11.44 -15.58
N LYS A 155 -1.05 -12.47 -15.09
CA LYS A 155 -1.56 -13.56 -15.93
C LYS A 155 -2.56 -13.06 -16.98
N TYR A 156 -3.51 -12.21 -16.58
CA TYR A 156 -4.47 -11.61 -17.51
C TYR A 156 -3.78 -10.87 -18.65
N LYS A 157 -2.77 -10.04 -18.36
CA LYS A 157 -1.99 -9.34 -19.39
C LYS A 157 -1.23 -10.30 -20.30
N ALA A 158 -0.70 -11.38 -19.72
CA ALA A 158 -0.01 -12.43 -20.47
C ALA A 158 -0.92 -13.09 -21.51
N ASP A 159 -2.12 -13.48 -21.08
CA ASP A 159 -3.09 -14.20 -21.91
C ASP A 159 -3.71 -13.30 -23.01
N HIS A 160 -3.74 -11.98 -22.80
CA HIS A 160 -4.41 -11.02 -23.70
C HIS A 160 -3.44 -10.15 -24.52
N GLN A 161 -2.14 -10.48 -24.55
CA GLN A 161 -1.09 -9.78 -25.31
C GLN A 161 -1.09 -8.25 -25.11
N ILE A 162 -1.39 -7.77 -23.91
CA ILE A 162 -1.21 -6.35 -23.55
C ILE A 162 0.25 -6.18 -23.11
N PHE A 163 1.18 -6.50 -24.00
CA PHE A 163 2.61 -6.21 -23.87
C PHE A 163 3.02 -5.36 -25.06
N PRO A 164 3.58 -4.16 -24.86
CA PRO A 164 4.67 -3.73 -25.70
C PRO A 164 5.93 -4.43 -25.20
N GLU A 165 6.65 -5.06 -26.11
CA GLU A 165 8.05 -5.46 -25.92
C GLU A 165 8.89 -4.32 -25.31
#